data_AF-A0A958JU37-F1
#
_entry.id   AF-A0A958JU37-F1
#
_cell.length_a   1.000
_cell.length_b   1.000
_cell.length_c   1.000
_cell.angle_alpha   90.00
_cell.angle_beta   90.00
_cell.angle_gamma   90.00
#
_symmetry.space_group_name_H-M   'P 1'
#
loop_
_entity.id
_entity.type
_entity.pdbx_description
1 polymer ?
#
loop_
_entity_poly.entity_id
_entity_poly.type
_entity_poly.pdbx_seq_one_letter_code
_entity_poly.pdbx_strand_id
1 'polypeptide(L)'
;MARSFSSEILEQALQDSYLAAKKCTSGALPTYIPELATVNPDLFGVTICTADGRIFSVGDHSSPFTIQSSIKPFLFWNALALFGKDSVLDVVGVEPSSEPFDSFIKLDSNTHRPHNPMMNAGAIAISGLLANEGDPDRIINLVRAASGSSEISVDIPVFLSERDTADRNRAIGYLLKHFDILANDLEDTISFYLQACAISVTTRELSIMGATLANGGVCPMSGDSVLEGRFVREVLTVMMTCGIYQASGRLAHDVGVPAKSGVSGNIFMVVPGALSVCAFSPLLDTAGNSVRGFSVLRMLSESLGLHRFQSQQRFISIPQGKREAGNTFPIETGKVEASFHSAFARVKGEDGGRVAEYAPELLAVDPRLFEASLCFVSGKEISAGDSQTTFSLQAAANPFTYALALHRHGIKAVHEKVGVDPSGNRFDEIVFDPETRRPFNPLTNAGAITMCSLVEGNSASERLKTLLSWYSLLSGREEIKVHHGMNRSESRVGNRNRAIAYLLRNFGIIEDVEAALELYFQQCALQIRASDLARMAAVLANRGVCPFSGRVCIEEEYIKSILTVMYTCGMHDSSGAFAFHVGLPSKSGISGCVVGVSPGEFGIAVYSPQVDTFGSSVRGVAFLKALIDS
;
A
#
# COMPACT_ATOMS: atom_id res chain seq x y z
N MET A 1 -2.09 -3.16 23.56
CA MET A 1 -3.43 -2.82 24.08
C MET A 1 -4.23 -2.29 22.89
N ALA A 2 -5.47 -2.73 22.69
CA ALA A 2 -6.31 -2.30 21.56
C ALA A 2 -6.54 -0.78 21.59
N ARG A 3 -6.66 -0.11 20.43
CA ARG A 3 -7.02 1.31 20.38
C ARG A 3 -8.45 1.44 20.94
N SER A 4 -8.60 2.05 22.11
CA SER A 4 -9.91 2.27 22.73
C SER A 4 -10.41 3.68 22.41
N PHE A 5 -11.47 3.76 21.61
CA PHE A 5 -12.21 5.00 21.39
C PHE A 5 -13.35 5.11 22.39
N SER A 6 -13.67 6.33 22.85
CA SER A 6 -14.90 6.55 23.63
C SER A 6 -16.11 6.38 22.71
N SER A 7 -17.22 5.90 23.26
CA SER A 7 -18.44 5.69 22.48
C SER A 7 -18.96 7.02 21.92
N GLU A 8 -18.86 8.10 22.69
CA GLU A 8 -19.31 9.44 22.29
C GLU A 8 -18.52 9.97 21.08
N ILE A 9 -17.20 9.75 21.06
CA ILE A 9 -16.35 10.17 19.93
C ILE A 9 -16.72 9.40 18.66
N LEU A 10 -16.95 8.09 18.76
CA LEU A 10 -17.35 7.26 17.62
C LEU A 10 -18.74 7.65 17.09
N GLU A 11 -19.71 7.85 17.98
CA GLU A 11 -21.07 8.28 17.61
C GLU A 11 -21.06 9.64 16.92
N GLN A 12 -20.35 10.62 17.49
CA GLN A 12 -20.25 11.96 16.93
C GLN A 12 -19.58 11.95 15.55
N ALA A 13 -18.42 11.28 15.43
CA ALA A 13 -17.70 11.19 14.16
C ALA A 13 -18.52 10.46 13.08
N LEU A 14 -19.25 9.40 13.46
CA LEU A 14 -20.16 8.66 12.58
C LEU A 14 -21.29 9.56 12.10
N GLN A 15 -21.96 10.27 13.01
CA GLN A 15 -23.08 11.14 12.69
C GLN A 15 -22.67 12.30 11.78
N ASP A 16 -21.56 12.98 12.10
CA ASP A 16 -21.06 14.11 11.32
C ASP A 16 -20.65 13.67 9.91
N SER A 17 -19.92 12.56 9.80
CA SER A 17 -19.48 12.00 8.51
C SER A 17 -20.69 11.58 7.67
N TYR A 18 -21.68 10.92 8.27
CA TYR A 18 -22.91 10.52 7.60
C TYR A 18 -23.69 11.72 7.06
N LEU A 19 -23.94 12.74 7.90
CA LEU A 19 -24.70 13.93 7.50
C LEU A 19 -23.98 14.73 6.40
N ALA A 20 -22.66 14.79 6.43
CA ALA A 20 -21.87 15.43 5.38
C ALA A 20 -21.95 14.65 4.05
N ALA A 21 -21.73 13.34 4.07
CA ALA A 21 -21.75 12.51 2.86
C ALA A 21 -23.15 12.36 2.24
N LYS A 22 -24.22 12.37 3.06
CA LYS A 22 -25.61 12.25 2.61
C LYS A 22 -26.00 13.33 1.60
N LYS A 23 -25.36 14.51 1.65
CA LYS A 23 -25.58 15.64 0.73
C LYS A 23 -25.12 15.36 -0.70
N CYS A 24 -24.26 14.36 -0.90
CA CYS A 24 -23.76 13.99 -2.21
C CYS A 24 -24.80 13.13 -2.95
N THR A 25 -25.15 13.50 -4.17
CA THR A 25 -26.11 12.76 -5.03
C THR A 25 -25.50 12.33 -6.36
N SER A 26 -24.17 12.46 -6.51
CA SER A 26 -23.47 12.05 -7.73
C SER A 26 -23.24 10.54 -7.79
N GLY A 27 -22.96 10.05 -9.00
CA GLY A 27 -22.73 8.65 -9.29
C GLY A 27 -23.90 8.03 -10.08
N ALA A 28 -23.78 6.75 -10.42
CA ALA A 28 -24.79 6.02 -11.16
C ALA A 28 -25.00 4.63 -10.57
N LEU A 29 -26.20 4.07 -10.76
CA LEU A 29 -26.46 2.67 -10.44
C LEU A 29 -25.76 1.77 -11.46
N PRO A 30 -25.25 0.60 -11.04
CA PRO A 30 -24.89 -0.47 -11.97
C PRO A 30 -26.12 -0.96 -12.72
N THR A 31 -26.00 -1.19 -14.03
CA THR A 31 -27.14 -1.54 -14.90
C THR A 31 -26.99 -2.89 -15.61
N TYR A 32 -25.92 -3.64 -15.35
CA TYR A 32 -25.64 -4.89 -16.06
C TYR A 32 -26.51 -6.08 -15.61
N ILE A 33 -27.09 -6.01 -14.41
CA ILE A 33 -28.17 -6.91 -13.96
C ILE A 33 -29.38 -6.11 -13.43
N PRO A 34 -30.63 -6.60 -13.61
CA PRO A 34 -31.84 -5.91 -13.18
C PRO A 34 -31.89 -5.60 -11.68
N GLU A 35 -31.42 -6.51 -10.85
CA GLU A 35 -31.50 -6.42 -9.40
C GLU A 35 -30.71 -5.22 -8.87
N LEU A 36 -29.53 -4.91 -9.45
CA LEU A 36 -28.75 -3.73 -9.10
C LEU A 36 -29.30 -2.44 -9.72
N ALA A 37 -29.90 -2.53 -10.91
CA ALA A 37 -30.43 -1.38 -11.64
C ALA A 37 -31.67 -0.75 -10.98
N THR A 38 -32.39 -1.52 -10.16
CA THR A 38 -33.66 -1.14 -9.54
C THR A 38 -33.55 -0.78 -8.05
N VAL A 39 -32.35 -0.88 -7.46
CA VAL A 39 -32.12 -0.50 -6.06
C VAL A 39 -32.45 0.97 -5.86
N ASN A 40 -33.11 1.30 -4.75
CA ASN A 40 -33.38 2.69 -4.39
C ASN A 40 -32.04 3.47 -4.25
N PRO A 41 -31.75 4.46 -5.11
CA PRO A 41 -30.46 5.17 -5.12
C PRO A 41 -30.24 6.04 -3.87
N ASP A 42 -31.30 6.32 -3.09
CA ASP A 42 -31.21 7.13 -1.89
C ASP A 42 -30.75 6.36 -0.65
N LEU A 43 -30.73 5.03 -0.70
CA LEU A 43 -30.30 4.19 0.43
C LEU A 43 -28.88 4.56 0.86
N PHE A 44 -28.71 4.81 2.15
CA PHE A 44 -27.41 5.12 2.72
C PHE A 44 -27.33 4.68 4.18
N GLY A 45 -26.54 3.64 4.44
CA GLY A 45 -26.26 3.11 5.78
C GLY A 45 -24.78 3.10 6.09
N VAL A 46 -24.41 3.34 7.35
CA VAL A 46 -23.02 3.23 7.83
C VAL A 46 -23.01 2.55 9.19
N THR A 47 -22.11 1.58 9.39
CA THR A 47 -21.89 0.90 10.67
C THR A 47 -20.42 0.82 11.03
N ILE A 48 -20.08 1.23 12.25
CA ILE A 48 -18.80 0.97 12.92
C ILE A 48 -18.96 -0.26 13.82
N CYS A 49 -18.03 -1.20 13.74
CA CYS A 49 -17.89 -2.30 14.69
C CYS A 49 -16.46 -2.31 15.25
N THR A 50 -16.32 -2.16 16.56
CA THR A 50 -15.01 -2.18 17.22
C THR A 50 -14.53 -3.62 17.44
N ALA A 51 -13.21 -3.79 17.60
CA ALA A 51 -12.61 -5.09 17.89
C ALA A 51 -13.06 -5.69 19.25
N ASP A 52 -13.58 -4.85 20.15
CA ASP A 52 -14.21 -5.26 21.41
C ASP A 52 -15.74 -5.48 21.31
N GLY A 53 -16.32 -5.38 20.10
CA GLY A 53 -17.70 -5.78 19.83
C GLY A 53 -18.77 -4.70 20.01
N ARG A 54 -18.41 -3.44 20.24
CA ARG A 54 -19.38 -2.33 20.22
C ARG A 54 -19.77 -1.99 18.78
N ILE A 55 -21.05 -1.67 18.58
CA ILE A 55 -21.63 -1.38 17.26
C ILE A 55 -22.32 -0.03 17.30
N PHE A 56 -22.01 0.81 16.30
CA PHE A 56 -22.62 2.12 16.10
C PHE A 56 -23.13 2.19 14.66
N SER A 57 -24.40 2.54 14.45
CA SER A 57 -25.00 2.55 13.12
C SER A 57 -25.86 3.78 12.89
N VAL A 58 -25.92 4.24 11.65
CA VAL A 58 -26.75 5.38 11.21
C VAL A 58 -27.29 5.13 9.80
N GLY A 59 -28.48 5.67 9.52
CA GLY A 59 -29.13 5.57 8.22
C GLY A 59 -29.73 4.19 7.96
N ASP A 60 -29.73 3.78 6.69
CA ASP A 60 -30.34 2.54 6.20
C ASP A 60 -29.48 1.29 6.48
N HIS A 61 -28.90 1.21 7.68
CA HIS A 61 -27.88 0.21 8.06
C HIS A 61 -28.39 -1.24 8.10
N SER A 62 -29.71 -1.43 8.18
CA SER A 62 -30.36 -2.75 8.15
C SER A 62 -30.83 -3.16 6.76
N SER A 63 -30.64 -2.31 5.74
CA SER A 63 -31.00 -2.66 4.37
C SER A 63 -30.05 -3.73 3.84
N PRO A 64 -30.55 -4.88 3.37
CA PRO A 64 -29.72 -5.93 2.82
C PRO A 64 -29.18 -5.54 1.45
N PHE A 65 -27.98 -6.01 1.14
CA PHE A 65 -27.35 -5.91 -0.17
C PHE A 65 -26.45 -7.13 -0.41
N THR A 66 -26.20 -7.47 -1.67
CA THR A 66 -25.23 -8.52 -1.99
C THR A 66 -23.81 -8.03 -1.74
N ILE A 67 -22.99 -8.84 -1.07
CA ILE A 67 -21.62 -8.48 -0.67
C ILE A 67 -20.71 -8.22 -1.87
N GLN A 68 -20.96 -8.88 -2.99
CA GLN A 68 -20.22 -8.71 -4.24
C GLN A 68 -18.71 -8.92 -4.03
N SER A 69 -17.86 -8.20 -4.75
CA SER A 69 -16.39 -8.30 -4.63
C SER A 69 -15.83 -8.03 -3.24
N SER A 70 -16.62 -7.55 -2.27
CA SER A 70 -16.19 -7.45 -0.87
C SER A 70 -15.99 -8.80 -0.19
N ILE A 71 -16.38 -9.92 -0.82
CA ILE A 71 -16.08 -11.27 -0.35
C ILE A 71 -14.63 -11.70 -0.60
N LYS A 72 -13.95 -11.10 -1.58
CA LYS A 72 -12.61 -11.54 -2.05
C LYS A 72 -11.54 -11.60 -0.95
N PRO A 73 -11.46 -10.66 0.02
CA PRO A 73 -10.54 -10.79 1.14
C PRO A 73 -10.76 -12.04 1.98
N PHE A 74 -12.02 -12.46 2.15
CA PHE A 74 -12.38 -13.66 2.93
C PHE A 74 -12.08 -14.94 2.15
N LEU A 75 -12.30 -14.95 0.83
CA LEU A 75 -11.85 -16.04 -0.05
C LEU A 75 -10.33 -16.22 0.03
N PHE A 76 -9.58 -15.11 -0.06
CA PHE A 76 -8.12 -15.14 0.05
C PHE A 76 -7.65 -15.62 1.43
N TRP A 77 -8.28 -15.14 2.50
CA TRP A 77 -7.99 -15.58 3.86
C TRP A 77 -8.23 -17.08 4.04
N ASN A 78 -9.34 -17.59 3.50
CA ASN A 78 -9.67 -19.02 3.57
C ASN A 78 -8.68 -19.89 2.81
N ALA A 79 -8.27 -19.47 1.61
CA ALA A 79 -7.26 -20.19 0.84
C ALA A 79 -5.89 -20.21 1.54
N LEU A 80 -5.46 -19.08 2.13
CA LEU A 80 -4.23 -19.03 2.92
C LEU A 80 -4.29 -19.96 4.13
N ALA A 81 -5.43 -19.98 4.84
CA ALA A 81 -5.62 -20.83 6.02
C ALA A 81 -5.56 -22.34 5.68
N LEU A 82 -6.04 -22.74 4.49
CA LEU A 82 -6.11 -24.13 4.08
C LEU A 82 -4.83 -24.63 3.41
N PHE A 83 -4.26 -23.85 2.50
CA PHE A 83 -3.18 -24.29 1.62
C PHE A 83 -1.82 -23.67 1.95
N GLY A 84 -1.78 -22.67 2.84
CA GLY A 84 -0.58 -21.91 3.17
C GLY A 84 -0.21 -20.88 2.09
N LYS A 85 0.81 -20.06 2.39
CA LYS A 85 1.22 -18.95 1.51
C LYS A 85 1.77 -19.44 0.18
N ASP A 86 2.67 -20.41 0.20
CA ASP A 86 3.42 -20.82 -1.00
C ASP A 86 2.45 -21.38 -2.07
N SER A 87 1.57 -22.30 -1.69
CA SER A 87 0.55 -22.88 -2.58
C SER A 87 -0.41 -21.84 -3.16
N VAL A 88 -0.80 -20.84 -2.34
CA VAL A 88 -1.69 -19.77 -2.81
C VAL A 88 -0.95 -18.82 -3.76
N LEU A 89 0.28 -18.45 -3.45
CA LEU A 89 1.11 -17.60 -4.29
C LEU A 89 1.53 -18.30 -5.60
N ASP A 90 1.40 -19.62 -5.67
CA ASP A 90 1.58 -20.41 -6.89
C ASP A 90 0.47 -20.25 -7.92
N VAL A 91 -0.71 -19.77 -7.53
CA VAL A 91 -1.83 -19.55 -8.45
C VAL A 91 -2.23 -18.09 -8.59
N VAL A 92 -1.84 -17.21 -7.66
CA VAL A 92 -2.17 -15.79 -7.69
C VAL A 92 -1.07 -14.93 -7.07
N GLY A 93 -0.75 -13.79 -7.70
CA GLY A 93 0.19 -12.81 -7.16
C GLY A 93 -0.38 -11.94 -6.05
N VAL A 94 0.35 -10.88 -5.69
CA VAL A 94 -0.06 -9.86 -4.71
C VAL A 94 0.28 -8.43 -5.17
N GLU A 95 0.49 -8.24 -6.47
CA GLU A 95 0.86 -6.95 -7.04
C GLU A 95 -0.37 -6.10 -7.38
N PRO A 96 -0.33 -4.78 -7.13
CA PRO A 96 -1.39 -3.88 -7.56
C PRO A 96 -1.46 -3.83 -9.09
N SER A 97 -2.67 -3.61 -9.60
CA SER A 97 -2.94 -3.42 -11.02
C SER A 97 -3.36 -1.98 -11.28
N SER A 98 -2.80 -1.35 -12.30
CA SER A 98 -3.28 -0.04 -12.79
C SER A 98 -4.53 -0.17 -13.66
N GLU A 99 -4.91 -1.39 -14.03
CA GLU A 99 -6.05 -1.65 -14.88
C GLU A 99 -7.37 -1.54 -14.12
N PRO A 100 -8.42 -0.98 -14.76
CA PRO A 100 -9.79 -1.05 -14.26
C PRO A 100 -10.24 -2.49 -13.97
N PHE A 101 -11.15 -2.68 -13.02
CA PHE A 101 -11.67 -4.02 -12.69
C PHE A 101 -12.42 -4.69 -13.86
N ASP A 102 -12.91 -3.89 -14.82
CA ASP A 102 -13.66 -4.28 -16.02
C ASP A 102 -12.81 -4.37 -17.30
N SER A 103 -11.50 -4.11 -17.23
CA SER A 103 -10.60 -4.14 -18.39
C SER A 103 -10.35 -5.54 -18.99
N PHE A 104 -9.67 -5.59 -20.14
CA PHE A 104 -9.23 -6.86 -20.75
C PHE A 104 -8.36 -7.67 -19.79
N ILE A 105 -8.44 -9.00 -19.91
CA ILE A 105 -7.82 -9.94 -18.96
C ILE A 105 -6.30 -9.86 -19.08
N LYS A 106 -5.65 -9.16 -18.14
CA LYS A 106 -4.19 -9.07 -18.04
C LYS A 106 -3.71 -9.99 -16.91
N LEU A 107 -2.94 -11.00 -17.30
CA LEU A 107 -2.21 -11.88 -16.40
C LEU A 107 -0.75 -11.43 -16.40
N ASP A 108 -0.01 -11.83 -15.37
CA ASP A 108 1.43 -11.59 -15.31
C ASP A 108 2.11 -12.21 -16.54
N SER A 109 2.93 -11.44 -17.25
CA SER A 109 3.49 -11.86 -18.54
C SER A 109 4.49 -13.02 -18.43
N ASN A 110 5.02 -13.28 -17.24
CA ASN A 110 6.04 -14.29 -17.02
C ASN A 110 5.45 -15.56 -16.43
N THR A 111 4.59 -15.41 -15.42
CA THR A 111 4.01 -16.50 -14.65
C THR A 111 2.62 -16.89 -15.13
N HIS A 112 1.95 -16.05 -15.92
CA HIS A 112 0.55 -16.19 -16.34
C HIS A 112 -0.45 -16.27 -15.17
N ARG A 113 -0.01 -15.95 -13.96
CA ARG A 113 -0.88 -15.87 -12.77
C ARG A 113 -1.65 -14.55 -12.80
N PRO A 114 -2.87 -14.48 -12.23
CA PRO A 114 -3.50 -13.20 -11.94
C PRO A 114 -2.64 -12.36 -11.00
N HIS A 115 -2.64 -11.05 -11.19
CA HIS A 115 -1.77 -10.14 -10.42
C HIS A 115 -2.06 -10.13 -8.91
N ASN A 116 -3.33 -10.22 -8.50
CA ASN A 116 -3.72 -10.23 -7.09
C ASN A 116 -5.13 -10.84 -6.88
N PRO A 117 -5.46 -11.32 -5.66
CA PRO A 117 -6.75 -11.92 -5.35
C PRO A 117 -7.93 -10.94 -5.28
N MET A 118 -7.70 -9.63 -5.32
CA MET A 118 -8.77 -8.62 -5.29
C MET A 118 -9.37 -8.35 -6.67
N MET A 119 -8.67 -8.76 -7.74
CA MET A 119 -9.17 -8.80 -9.11
C MET A 119 -10.03 -10.04 -9.37
N ASN A 120 -10.92 -9.99 -10.37
CA ASN A 120 -11.79 -11.14 -10.70
C ASN A 120 -10.98 -12.39 -11.06
N ALA A 121 -9.91 -12.25 -11.86
CA ALA A 121 -9.05 -13.38 -12.23
C ALA A 121 -8.39 -14.03 -11.00
N GLY A 122 -7.90 -13.24 -10.05
CA GLY A 122 -7.34 -13.78 -8.82
C GLY A 122 -8.40 -14.44 -7.94
N ALA A 123 -9.57 -13.83 -7.80
CA ALA A 123 -10.65 -14.40 -7.02
C ALA A 123 -11.20 -15.71 -7.62
N ILE A 124 -11.24 -15.83 -8.96
CA ILE A 124 -11.61 -17.06 -9.67
C ILE A 124 -10.53 -18.14 -9.48
N ALA A 125 -9.24 -17.79 -9.57
CA ALA A 125 -8.14 -18.73 -9.28
C ALA A 125 -8.23 -19.27 -7.84
N ILE A 126 -8.44 -18.39 -6.86
CA ILE A 126 -8.67 -18.76 -5.46
C ILE A 126 -9.93 -19.64 -5.31
N SER A 127 -11.01 -19.30 -6.00
CA SER A 127 -12.25 -20.09 -5.98
C SER A 127 -12.02 -21.50 -6.53
N GLY A 128 -11.15 -21.65 -7.54
CA GLY A 128 -10.73 -22.96 -8.03
C GLY A 128 -10.01 -23.78 -6.96
N LEU A 129 -9.10 -23.18 -6.19
CA LEU A 129 -8.48 -23.88 -5.05
C LEU A 129 -9.52 -24.33 -4.01
N LEU A 130 -10.48 -23.46 -3.68
CA LEU A 130 -11.46 -23.71 -2.63
C LEU A 130 -12.55 -24.72 -3.02
N ALA A 131 -13.01 -24.69 -4.28
CA ALA A 131 -14.07 -25.57 -4.76
C ALA A 131 -13.65 -27.06 -4.76
N ASN A 132 -12.36 -27.36 -4.85
CA ASN A 132 -11.82 -28.74 -4.82
C ASN A 132 -12.08 -29.49 -3.52
N GLU A 133 -12.32 -28.77 -2.43
CA GLU A 133 -12.49 -29.38 -1.11
C GLU A 133 -13.90 -29.95 -0.89
N GLY A 134 -14.81 -29.78 -1.88
CA GLY A 134 -16.11 -30.48 -1.92
C GLY A 134 -17.16 -30.00 -0.93
N ASP A 135 -16.96 -28.86 -0.27
CA ASP A 135 -17.92 -28.26 0.67
C ASP A 135 -18.66 -27.07 0.03
N PRO A 136 -19.89 -27.26 -0.47
CA PRO A 136 -20.66 -26.19 -1.11
C PRO A 136 -21.06 -25.08 -0.13
N ASP A 137 -21.13 -25.39 1.17
CA ASP A 137 -21.52 -24.43 2.21
C ASP A 137 -20.32 -23.73 2.85
N ARG A 138 -19.09 -24.02 2.40
CA ARG A 138 -17.85 -23.49 3.00
C ARG A 138 -17.87 -21.97 3.13
N ILE A 139 -18.22 -21.29 2.03
CA ILE A 139 -18.15 -19.83 1.99
C ILE A 139 -19.25 -19.18 2.82
N ILE A 140 -20.47 -19.74 2.80
CA ILE A 140 -21.57 -19.21 3.61
C ILE A 140 -21.29 -19.44 5.11
N ASN A 141 -20.72 -20.59 5.48
CA ASN A 141 -20.31 -20.88 6.86
C ASN A 141 -19.19 -19.94 7.33
N LEU A 142 -18.22 -19.64 6.47
CA LEU A 142 -17.19 -18.63 6.76
C LEU A 142 -17.81 -17.26 7.03
N VAL A 143 -18.75 -16.83 6.18
CA VAL A 143 -19.40 -15.52 6.33
C VAL A 143 -20.27 -15.47 7.59
N ARG A 144 -21.02 -16.54 7.91
CA ARG A 144 -21.79 -16.67 9.16
C ARG A 144 -20.89 -16.60 10.39
N ALA A 145 -19.77 -17.33 10.38
CA ALA A 145 -18.79 -17.29 11.47
C ALA A 145 -18.13 -15.91 11.61
N ALA A 146 -17.75 -15.27 10.50
CA ALA A 146 -17.12 -13.95 10.51
C ALA A 146 -18.07 -12.82 10.94
N SER A 147 -19.37 -12.93 10.67
CA SER A 147 -20.40 -11.94 11.02
C SER A 147 -21.08 -12.20 12.37
N GLY A 148 -20.97 -13.41 12.91
CA GLY A 148 -21.73 -13.85 14.07
C GLY A 148 -23.24 -13.96 13.83
N SER A 149 -23.67 -14.11 12.57
CA SER A 149 -25.09 -14.16 12.16
C SER A 149 -25.41 -15.50 11.50
N SER A 150 -26.46 -16.19 11.95
CA SER A 150 -26.96 -17.42 11.33
C SER A 150 -27.83 -17.17 10.09
N GLU A 151 -28.40 -15.96 9.97
CA GLU A 151 -29.43 -15.62 8.98
C GLU A 151 -28.88 -15.29 7.59
N ILE A 152 -27.56 -15.30 7.43
CA ILE A 152 -26.91 -15.03 6.15
C ILE A 152 -27.25 -16.13 5.14
N SER A 153 -27.63 -15.69 3.94
CA SER A 153 -28.05 -16.55 2.82
C SER A 153 -27.59 -15.96 1.48
N VAL A 154 -27.62 -16.79 0.44
CA VAL A 154 -27.34 -16.37 -0.94
C VAL A 154 -28.60 -15.73 -1.53
N ASP A 155 -28.45 -14.56 -2.14
CA ASP A 155 -29.49 -13.93 -2.95
C ASP A 155 -29.60 -14.68 -4.29
N ILE A 156 -30.60 -15.57 -4.38
CA ILE A 156 -30.78 -16.45 -5.53
C ILE A 156 -31.07 -15.66 -6.83
N PRO A 157 -31.95 -14.65 -6.85
CA PRO A 157 -32.13 -13.79 -8.03
C PRO A 157 -30.82 -13.20 -8.54
N VAL A 158 -30.03 -12.56 -7.67
CA VAL A 158 -28.73 -11.98 -8.07
C VAL A 158 -27.78 -13.07 -8.57
N PHE A 159 -27.68 -14.20 -7.87
CA PHE A 159 -26.82 -15.32 -8.30
C PHE A 159 -27.18 -15.81 -9.71
N LEU A 160 -28.46 -16.00 -10.01
CA LEU A 160 -28.91 -16.46 -11.32
C LEU A 160 -28.63 -15.42 -12.42
N SER A 161 -28.95 -14.14 -12.17
CA SER A 161 -28.68 -13.05 -13.11
C SER A 161 -27.17 -12.88 -13.39
N GLU A 162 -26.34 -12.97 -12.35
CA GLU A 162 -24.88 -12.95 -12.49
C GLU A 162 -24.38 -14.16 -13.30
N ARG A 163 -24.87 -15.37 -13.00
CA ARG A 163 -24.49 -16.59 -13.72
C ARG A 163 -24.84 -16.55 -15.20
N ASP A 164 -26.02 -16.03 -15.52
CA ASP A 164 -26.51 -15.94 -16.89
C ASP A 164 -25.79 -14.84 -17.71
N THR A 165 -25.13 -13.88 -17.04
CA THR A 165 -24.35 -12.80 -17.66
C THR A 165 -22.83 -12.93 -17.46
N ALA A 166 -22.34 -14.03 -16.90
CA ALA A 166 -20.95 -14.25 -16.50
C ALA A 166 -19.95 -14.53 -17.64
N ASP A 167 -20.21 -14.14 -18.88
CA ASP A 167 -19.35 -14.45 -20.04
C ASP A 167 -17.90 -14.00 -19.86
N ARG A 168 -17.70 -12.82 -19.25
CA ARG A 168 -16.35 -12.32 -18.94
C ARG A 168 -15.64 -13.19 -17.90
N ASN A 169 -16.34 -13.62 -16.86
CA ASN A 169 -15.77 -14.50 -15.84
C ASN A 169 -15.47 -15.89 -16.43
N ARG A 170 -16.31 -16.40 -17.33
CA ARG A 170 -16.03 -17.63 -18.09
C ARG A 170 -14.80 -17.48 -18.99
N ALA A 171 -14.67 -16.37 -19.69
CA ALA A 171 -13.48 -16.09 -20.51
C ALA A 171 -12.20 -16.05 -19.66
N ILE A 172 -12.25 -15.42 -18.48
CA ILE A 172 -11.17 -15.47 -17.49
C ILE A 172 -10.86 -16.91 -17.09
N GLY A 173 -11.86 -17.69 -16.71
CA GLY A 173 -11.63 -19.05 -16.28
C GLY A 173 -11.09 -19.97 -17.39
N TYR A 174 -11.54 -19.82 -18.65
CA TYR A 174 -10.92 -20.51 -19.78
C TYR A 174 -9.46 -20.13 -19.99
N LEU A 175 -9.12 -18.83 -19.83
CA LEU A 175 -7.74 -18.38 -19.93
C LEU A 175 -6.87 -18.96 -18.81
N LEU A 176 -7.37 -18.97 -17.57
CA LEU A 176 -6.66 -19.57 -16.44
C LEU A 176 -6.51 -21.09 -16.60
N LYS A 177 -7.51 -21.76 -17.18
CA LYS A 177 -7.44 -23.19 -17.51
C LYS A 177 -6.41 -23.46 -18.61
N HIS A 178 -6.28 -22.58 -19.61
CA HIS A 178 -5.27 -22.70 -20.65
C HIS A 178 -3.84 -22.65 -20.10
N PHE A 179 -3.60 -21.86 -19.04
CA PHE A 179 -2.31 -21.74 -18.37
C PHE A 179 -2.14 -22.70 -17.17
N ASP A 180 -3.00 -23.72 -17.04
CA ASP A 180 -2.96 -24.70 -15.96
C ASP A 180 -3.04 -24.11 -14.54
N ILE A 181 -3.60 -22.90 -14.40
CA ILE A 181 -3.86 -22.26 -13.09
C ILE A 181 -5.13 -22.84 -12.45
N LEU A 182 -6.13 -23.18 -13.27
CA LEU A 182 -7.35 -23.86 -12.83
C LEU A 182 -7.30 -25.34 -13.20
N ALA A 183 -7.28 -26.21 -12.19
CA ALA A 183 -7.32 -27.66 -12.37
C ALA A 183 -8.76 -28.22 -12.52
N ASN A 184 -9.79 -27.43 -12.20
CA ASN A 184 -11.14 -27.93 -11.95
C ASN A 184 -12.06 -27.81 -13.15
N ASP A 185 -13.29 -28.30 -12.96
CA ASP A 185 -14.40 -27.86 -13.79
C ASP A 185 -14.60 -26.34 -13.67
N LEU A 186 -14.76 -25.72 -14.84
CA LEU A 186 -14.86 -24.28 -14.96
C LEU A 186 -16.19 -23.78 -14.38
N GLU A 187 -17.31 -24.45 -14.70
CA GLU A 187 -18.63 -23.98 -14.28
C GLU A 187 -18.81 -24.16 -12.77
N ASP A 188 -18.26 -25.22 -12.17
CA ASP A 188 -18.24 -25.37 -10.71
C ASP A 188 -17.47 -24.23 -10.03
N THR A 189 -16.30 -23.87 -10.58
CA THR A 189 -15.46 -22.77 -10.06
C THR A 189 -16.18 -21.43 -10.18
N ILE A 190 -16.79 -21.15 -11.35
CA ILE A 190 -17.53 -19.92 -11.59
C ILE A 190 -18.77 -19.86 -10.71
N SER A 191 -19.52 -20.96 -10.60
CA SER A 191 -20.70 -21.05 -9.74
C SER A 191 -20.33 -20.77 -8.28
N PHE A 192 -19.26 -21.37 -7.76
CA PHE A 192 -18.77 -21.09 -6.40
C PHE A 192 -18.44 -19.61 -6.19
N TYR A 193 -17.70 -19.00 -7.13
CA TYR A 193 -17.34 -17.57 -7.05
C TYR A 193 -18.58 -16.66 -7.08
N LEU A 194 -19.54 -16.94 -7.95
CA LEU A 194 -20.76 -16.14 -8.09
C LEU A 194 -21.69 -16.30 -6.88
N GLN A 195 -21.80 -17.51 -6.31
CA GLN A 195 -22.53 -17.72 -5.05
C GLN A 195 -21.92 -16.89 -3.92
N ALA A 196 -20.59 -16.88 -3.81
CA ALA A 196 -19.88 -16.08 -2.81
C ALA A 196 -20.16 -14.57 -2.95
N CYS A 197 -20.19 -14.05 -4.19
CA CYS A 197 -20.54 -12.65 -4.47
C CYS A 197 -22.01 -12.32 -4.19
N ALA A 198 -22.91 -13.29 -4.36
CA ALA A 198 -24.35 -13.11 -4.17
C ALA A 198 -24.81 -13.27 -2.71
N ILE A 199 -23.90 -13.49 -1.74
CA ILE A 199 -24.27 -13.54 -0.32
C ILE A 199 -24.86 -12.20 0.12
N SER A 200 -26.06 -12.24 0.71
CA SER A 200 -26.77 -11.06 1.19
C SER A 200 -26.35 -10.72 2.63
N VAL A 201 -25.98 -9.47 2.86
CA VAL A 201 -25.53 -8.93 4.15
C VAL A 201 -26.04 -7.51 4.35
N THR A 202 -25.98 -7.02 5.58
CA THR A 202 -26.22 -5.62 5.97
C THR A 202 -24.89 -4.89 6.24
N THR A 203 -24.92 -3.57 6.42
CA THR A 203 -23.71 -2.83 6.85
C THR A 203 -23.24 -3.30 8.22
N ARG A 204 -24.18 -3.73 9.08
CA ARG A 204 -23.86 -4.31 10.39
C ARG A 204 -23.02 -5.57 10.24
N GLU A 205 -23.49 -6.54 9.46
CA GLU A 205 -22.82 -7.82 9.30
C GLU A 205 -21.45 -7.67 8.63
N LEU A 206 -21.36 -6.89 7.55
CA LEU A 206 -20.09 -6.65 6.87
C LEU A 206 -19.10 -5.85 7.75
N SER A 207 -19.59 -4.94 8.59
CA SER A 207 -18.75 -4.25 9.57
C SER A 207 -18.20 -5.22 10.62
N ILE A 208 -19.01 -6.15 11.13
CA ILE A 208 -18.56 -7.21 12.05
C ILE A 208 -17.53 -8.13 11.37
N MET A 209 -17.75 -8.53 10.12
CA MET A 209 -16.77 -9.32 9.35
C MET A 209 -15.43 -8.60 9.23
N GLY A 210 -15.44 -7.30 8.95
CA GLY A 210 -14.22 -6.49 8.98
C GLY A 210 -13.60 -6.37 10.38
N ALA A 211 -14.43 -6.32 11.44
CA ALA A 211 -13.95 -6.27 12.82
C ALA A 211 -13.33 -7.62 13.26
N THR A 212 -13.79 -8.75 12.71
CA THR A 212 -13.13 -10.05 12.83
C THR A 212 -11.71 -10.00 12.28
N LEU A 213 -11.49 -9.38 11.11
CA LEU A 213 -10.14 -9.13 10.59
C LEU A 213 -9.37 -8.14 11.48
N ALA A 214 -10.01 -7.07 11.96
CA ALA A 214 -9.37 -6.14 12.90
C ALA A 214 -8.90 -6.84 14.18
N ASN A 215 -9.64 -7.84 14.64
CA ASN A 215 -9.39 -8.59 15.86
C ASN A 215 -8.56 -9.88 15.61
N GLY A 216 -7.74 -9.90 14.56
CA GLY A 216 -6.81 -11.00 14.31
C GLY A 216 -7.47 -12.33 13.97
N GLY A 217 -8.68 -12.30 13.42
CA GLY A 217 -9.42 -13.49 12.98
C GLY A 217 -10.45 -14.01 13.99
N VAL A 218 -10.62 -13.33 15.13
CA VAL A 218 -11.60 -13.69 16.17
C VAL A 218 -12.85 -12.84 16.02
N CYS A 219 -14.02 -13.47 15.86
CA CYS A 219 -15.28 -12.74 15.74
C CYS A 219 -15.59 -11.99 17.04
N PRO A 220 -15.75 -10.65 17.03
CA PRO A 220 -15.99 -9.90 18.25
C PRO A 220 -17.39 -10.14 18.85
N MET A 221 -18.31 -10.76 18.09
CA MET A 221 -19.66 -11.08 18.57
C MET A 221 -19.70 -12.41 19.32
N SER A 222 -19.05 -13.45 18.79
CA SER A 222 -19.06 -14.79 19.40
C SER A 222 -17.85 -15.07 20.28
N GLY A 223 -16.72 -14.40 20.04
CA GLY A 223 -15.43 -14.69 20.68
C GLY A 223 -14.67 -15.86 20.05
N ASP A 224 -15.21 -16.46 18.99
CA ASP A 224 -14.61 -17.62 18.34
C ASP A 224 -13.56 -17.23 17.30
N SER A 225 -12.51 -18.04 17.19
CA SER A 225 -11.56 -17.96 16.10
C SER A 225 -12.22 -18.49 14.81
N VAL A 226 -12.35 -17.63 13.80
CA VAL A 226 -13.04 -17.97 12.54
C VAL A 226 -12.13 -18.78 11.61
N LEU A 227 -10.90 -18.31 11.42
CA LEU A 227 -9.82 -19.01 10.72
C LEU A 227 -8.48 -18.68 11.40
N GLU A 228 -7.38 -19.24 10.93
CA GLU A 228 -6.05 -18.94 11.44
C GLU A 228 -5.71 -17.44 11.32
N GLY A 229 -5.49 -16.80 12.46
CA GLY A 229 -5.18 -15.36 12.55
C GLY A 229 -3.83 -14.95 11.94
N ARG A 230 -2.88 -15.90 11.79
CA ARG A 230 -1.53 -15.62 11.29
C ARG A 230 -1.49 -15.05 9.86
N PHE A 231 -2.57 -15.22 9.09
CA PHE A 231 -2.69 -14.73 7.71
C PHE A 231 -3.48 -13.44 7.57
N VAL A 232 -4.03 -12.90 8.67
CA VAL A 232 -4.79 -11.64 8.63
C VAL A 232 -3.92 -10.48 8.17
N ARG A 233 -2.64 -10.46 8.57
CA ARG A 233 -1.67 -9.42 8.13
C ARG A 233 -1.58 -9.39 6.60
N GLU A 234 -1.41 -10.54 5.97
CA GLU A 234 -1.31 -10.72 4.54
C GLU A 234 -2.59 -10.26 3.82
N VAL A 235 -3.76 -10.66 4.32
CA VAL A 235 -5.06 -10.24 3.77
C VAL A 235 -5.21 -8.72 3.82
N LEU A 236 -4.92 -8.11 4.96
CA LEU A 236 -5.02 -6.67 5.15
C LEU A 236 -4.01 -5.90 4.30
N THR A 237 -2.82 -6.44 4.07
CA THR A 237 -1.84 -5.85 3.16
C THR A 237 -2.32 -5.85 1.71
N VAL A 238 -2.87 -6.97 1.23
CA VAL A 238 -3.40 -7.03 -0.15
C VAL A 238 -4.64 -6.14 -0.29
N MET A 239 -5.49 -6.06 0.75
CA MET A 239 -6.59 -5.09 0.77
C MET A 239 -6.10 -3.64 0.68
N MET A 240 -5.04 -3.28 1.42
CA MET A 240 -4.47 -1.93 1.41
C MET A 240 -3.92 -1.54 0.02
N THR A 241 -3.29 -2.48 -0.69
CA THR A 241 -2.62 -2.20 -1.96
C THR A 241 -3.50 -2.43 -3.19
N CYS A 242 -4.51 -3.30 -3.10
CA CYS A 242 -5.29 -3.78 -4.25
C CYS A 242 -6.82 -3.69 -4.07
N GLY A 243 -7.32 -3.34 -2.87
CA GLY A 243 -8.72 -3.55 -2.51
C GLY A 243 -9.73 -2.61 -3.20
N ILE A 244 -9.29 -1.45 -3.67
CA ILE A 244 -10.12 -0.46 -4.41
C ILE A 244 -9.64 -0.34 -5.86
N TYR A 245 -9.09 -1.43 -6.42
CA TYR A 245 -8.65 -1.50 -7.82
C TYR A 245 -7.63 -0.38 -8.13
N GLN A 246 -7.80 0.35 -9.24
CA GLN A 246 -6.93 1.45 -9.66
C GLN A 246 -6.88 2.63 -8.67
N ALA A 247 -7.86 2.75 -7.77
CA ALA A 247 -7.91 3.81 -6.76
C ALA A 247 -7.29 3.39 -5.41
N SER A 248 -6.65 2.21 -5.33
CA SER A 248 -6.07 1.71 -4.08
C SER A 248 -4.93 2.60 -3.57
N GLY A 249 -4.11 3.16 -4.44
CA GLY A 249 -3.04 4.10 -4.04
C GLY A 249 -3.60 5.39 -3.45
N ARG A 250 -4.59 5.99 -4.10
CA ARG A 250 -5.32 7.16 -3.60
C ARG A 250 -6.03 6.88 -2.28
N LEU A 251 -6.72 5.75 -2.13
CA LEU A 251 -7.36 5.39 -0.86
C LEU A 251 -6.30 5.19 0.24
N ALA A 252 -5.20 4.51 -0.06
CA ALA A 252 -4.09 4.35 0.86
C ALA A 252 -3.49 5.71 1.29
N HIS A 253 -3.55 6.72 0.44
CA HIS A 253 -3.08 8.08 0.74
C HIS A 253 -4.08 8.90 1.55
N ASP A 254 -5.36 8.86 1.18
CA ASP A 254 -6.40 9.70 1.76
C ASP A 254 -6.96 9.11 3.06
N VAL A 255 -7.13 7.79 3.10
CA VAL A 255 -7.76 7.04 4.21
C VAL A 255 -6.72 6.25 5.02
N GLY A 256 -5.74 5.63 4.36
CA GLY A 256 -4.59 5.03 5.03
C GLY A 256 -4.83 3.74 5.80
N VAL A 257 -5.95 3.06 5.54
CA VAL A 257 -6.25 1.76 6.14
C VAL A 257 -6.78 0.78 5.08
N PRO A 258 -6.57 -0.53 5.26
CA PRO A 258 -7.07 -1.57 4.36
C PRO A 258 -8.57 -1.44 4.11
N ALA A 259 -9.00 -1.53 2.85
CA ALA A 259 -10.41 -1.48 2.50
C ALA A 259 -10.73 -2.32 1.26
N LYS A 260 -12.01 -2.61 1.06
CA LYS A 260 -12.51 -3.28 -0.15
C LYS A 260 -13.91 -2.74 -0.49
N SER A 261 -14.17 -2.59 -1.79
CA SER A 261 -15.47 -2.21 -2.35
C SER A 261 -16.15 -3.33 -3.13
N GLY A 262 -17.48 -3.25 -3.23
CA GLY A 262 -18.32 -4.07 -4.08
C GLY A 262 -19.24 -3.21 -4.94
N VAL A 263 -19.54 -3.69 -6.15
CA VAL A 263 -20.36 -2.97 -7.15
C VAL A 263 -21.83 -2.82 -6.73
N SER A 264 -22.28 -3.47 -5.65
CA SER A 264 -23.59 -3.17 -5.06
C SER A 264 -23.64 -1.81 -4.36
N GLY A 265 -22.49 -1.13 -4.18
CA GLY A 265 -22.40 0.14 -3.46
C GLY A 265 -21.91 0.00 -2.02
N ASN A 266 -21.43 -1.19 -1.64
CA ASN A 266 -20.80 -1.41 -0.35
C ASN A 266 -19.29 -1.11 -0.39
N ILE A 267 -18.77 -0.55 0.69
CA ILE A 267 -17.34 -0.38 0.93
C ILE A 267 -17.06 -0.53 2.42
N PHE A 268 -16.02 -1.28 2.77
CA PHE A 268 -15.62 -1.42 4.17
C PHE A 268 -14.12 -1.23 4.34
N MET A 269 -13.72 -0.68 5.49
CA MET A 269 -12.32 -0.55 5.91
C MET A 269 -12.08 -1.24 7.24
N VAL A 270 -10.84 -1.70 7.42
CA VAL A 270 -10.40 -2.42 8.62
C VAL A 270 -9.22 -1.69 9.24
N VAL A 271 -9.36 -1.31 10.51
CA VAL A 271 -8.30 -0.72 11.31
C VAL A 271 -7.75 -1.81 12.25
N PRO A 272 -6.57 -2.39 11.95
CA PRO A 272 -6.03 -3.49 12.74
C PRO A 272 -5.97 -3.18 14.24
N GLY A 273 -6.48 -4.10 15.06
CA GLY A 273 -6.50 -3.99 16.53
C GLY A 273 -7.46 -2.93 17.08
N ALA A 274 -8.39 -2.41 16.28
CA ALA A 274 -9.22 -1.28 16.67
C ALA A 274 -10.70 -1.41 16.28
N LEU A 275 -11.01 -1.30 14.98
CA LEU A 275 -12.39 -1.27 14.49
C LEU A 275 -12.48 -1.55 13.00
N SER A 276 -13.69 -1.74 12.52
CA SER A 276 -14.07 -1.78 11.11
C SER A 276 -15.21 -0.80 10.88
N VAL A 277 -15.28 -0.27 9.67
CA VAL A 277 -16.39 0.57 9.21
C VAL A 277 -16.89 0.02 7.89
N CYS A 278 -18.19 -0.19 7.78
CA CYS A 278 -18.86 -0.51 6.53
C CYS A 278 -19.85 0.61 6.18
N ALA A 279 -19.84 1.05 4.93
CA ALA A 279 -20.85 1.93 4.35
C ALA A 279 -21.51 1.26 3.15
N PHE A 280 -22.80 1.52 2.95
CA PHE A 280 -23.56 1.07 1.79
C PHE A 280 -24.32 2.26 1.20
N SER A 281 -24.06 2.54 -0.08
CA SER A 281 -24.80 3.51 -0.88
C SER A 281 -24.68 3.11 -2.37
N PRO A 282 -25.80 2.85 -3.06
CA PRO A 282 -25.79 2.22 -4.41
C PRO A 282 -25.09 3.00 -5.52
N LEU A 283 -25.06 4.33 -5.45
CA LEU A 283 -24.47 5.17 -6.50
C LEU A 283 -22.94 5.06 -6.52
N LEU A 284 -22.40 4.64 -7.67
CA LEU A 284 -20.97 4.44 -7.90
C LEU A 284 -20.35 5.57 -8.72
N ASP A 285 -19.07 5.83 -8.49
CA ASP A 285 -18.22 6.62 -9.40
C ASP A 285 -17.86 5.83 -10.67
N THR A 286 -17.09 6.47 -11.56
CA THR A 286 -16.60 5.83 -12.81
C THR A 286 -15.64 4.68 -12.56
N ALA A 287 -15.09 4.55 -11.35
CA ALA A 287 -14.21 3.46 -10.95
C ALA A 287 -14.97 2.28 -10.31
N GLY A 288 -16.30 2.36 -10.20
CA GLY A 288 -17.14 1.32 -9.62
C GLY A 288 -17.17 1.32 -8.09
N ASN A 289 -16.86 2.45 -7.45
CA ASN A 289 -16.83 2.59 -5.99
C ASN A 289 -17.96 3.51 -5.49
N SER A 290 -18.54 3.19 -4.33
CA SER A 290 -19.60 4.01 -3.73
C SER A 290 -19.11 5.42 -3.41
N VAL A 291 -19.74 6.44 -4.01
CA VAL A 291 -19.35 7.84 -3.84
C VAL A 291 -19.50 8.29 -2.38
N ARG A 292 -20.68 8.05 -1.80
CA ARG A 292 -20.95 8.38 -0.38
C ARG A 292 -20.10 7.52 0.56
N GLY A 293 -19.93 6.24 0.23
CA GLY A 293 -19.12 5.32 1.01
C GLY A 293 -17.67 5.81 1.15
N PHE A 294 -17.00 6.12 0.03
CA PHE A 294 -15.64 6.64 0.04
C PHE A 294 -15.52 7.94 0.86
N SER A 295 -16.47 8.86 0.69
CA SER A 295 -16.52 10.13 1.41
C SER A 295 -16.56 9.93 2.94
N VAL A 296 -17.43 9.03 3.42
CA VAL A 296 -17.52 8.71 4.86
C VAL A 296 -16.25 8.08 5.40
N LEU A 297 -15.67 7.12 4.69
CA LEU A 297 -14.44 6.47 5.16
C LEU A 297 -13.29 7.48 5.29
N ARG A 298 -13.17 8.43 4.36
CA ARG A 298 -12.19 9.51 4.44
C ARG A 298 -12.44 10.41 5.66
N MET A 299 -13.67 10.89 5.85
CA MET A 299 -14.01 11.77 6.98
C MET A 299 -13.82 11.08 8.33
N LEU A 300 -14.16 9.79 8.44
CA LEU A 300 -13.91 9.00 9.65
C LEU A 300 -12.42 8.79 9.89
N SER A 301 -11.62 8.51 8.85
CA SER A 301 -10.17 8.39 9.02
C SER A 301 -9.53 9.69 9.50
N GLU A 302 -9.94 10.83 8.91
CA GLU A 302 -9.45 12.15 9.30
C GLU A 302 -9.87 12.55 10.72
N SER A 303 -11.15 12.38 11.06
CA SER A 303 -11.72 12.79 12.36
C SER A 303 -11.34 11.88 13.52
N LEU A 304 -11.06 10.59 13.28
CA LEU A 304 -10.64 9.64 14.31
C LEU A 304 -9.13 9.35 14.29
N GLY A 305 -8.39 9.90 13.32
CA GLY A 305 -6.96 9.64 13.15
C GLY A 305 -6.63 8.17 12.86
N LEU A 306 -7.42 7.52 11.99
CA LEU A 306 -7.31 6.08 11.75
C LEU A 306 -6.13 5.70 10.85
N HIS A 307 -5.70 6.63 10.00
CA HIS A 307 -4.65 6.44 9.01
C HIS A 307 -3.39 5.77 9.62
N ARG A 308 -2.93 4.66 9.03
CA ARG A 308 -1.85 3.83 9.58
C ARG A 308 -0.56 4.60 9.87
N PHE A 309 -0.22 5.56 9.00
CA PHE A 309 0.97 6.42 9.14
C PHE A 309 0.72 7.76 9.84
N GLN A 310 -0.46 7.97 10.43
CA GLN A 310 -0.76 9.17 11.20
C GLN A 310 -0.40 9.01 12.68
N SER A 311 0.11 10.09 13.25
CA SER A 311 0.43 10.23 14.68
C SER A 311 -0.82 10.27 15.56
N GLN A 312 -0.83 9.45 16.62
CA GLN A 312 -2.00 9.21 17.50
C GLN A 312 -2.32 10.35 18.51
N GLN A 313 -1.77 11.56 18.37
CA GLN A 313 -1.91 12.57 19.42
C GLN A 313 -3.17 13.45 19.35
N ARG A 314 -3.99 13.40 18.29
CA ARG A 314 -5.07 14.40 18.13
C ARG A 314 -6.38 14.12 18.88
N PHE A 315 -6.67 12.89 19.32
CA PHE A 315 -8.00 12.54 19.83
C PHE A 315 -8.04 11.75 21.16
N ILE A 316 -6.89 11.54 21.81
CA ILE A 316 -6.85 10.90 23.13
C ILE A 316 -6.72 12.00 24.20
N SER A 317 -7.84 12.49 24.70
CA SER A 317 -7.90 13.28 25.94
C SER A 317 -7.58 12.37 27.13
N ILE A 318 -6.29 12.16 27.39
CA ILE A 318 -5.84 11.62 28.68
C ILE A 318 -6.07 12.72 29.72
N PRO A 319 -6.82 12.47 30.83
CA PRO A 319 -7.01 13.45 31.89
C PRO A 319 -5.67 14.04 32.36
N GLN A 320 -5.61 15.36 32.51
CA GLN A 320 -4.40 16.06 32.94
C GLN A 320 -3.95 15.60 34.33
N GLY A 321 -2.95 14.72 34.34
CA GLY A 321 -2.28 14.24 35.54
C GLY A 321 -1.54 12.95 35.24
N LYS A 322 -0.23 13.05 34.96
CA LYS A 322 0.70 12.05 34.38
C LYS A 322 0.77 12.09 32.85
N ARG A 323 1.63 12.98 32.33
CA ARG A 323 2.26 12.78 31.02
C ARG A 323 3.26 11.64 31.16
N GLU A 324 2.81 10.40 30.93
CA GLU A 324 3.69 9.31 30.53
C GLU A 324 3.64 9.20 29.00
N ALA A 325 4.81 9.00 28.39
CA ALA A 325 4.96 8.83 26.94
C ALA A 325 3.99 7.77 26.42
N GLY A 326 3.37 8.04 25.27
CA GLY A 326 2.24 7.28 24.73
C GLY A 326 2.42 5.76 24.80
N ASN A 327 1.36 5.08 25.23
CA ASN A 327 1.20 3.62 25.22
C ASN A 327 1.16 3.06 23.78
N THR A 328 2.31 3.05 23.13
CA THR A 328 2.75 1.94 22.27
C THR A 328 3.58 1.03 23.15
N PHE A 329 3.41 -0.29 23.13
CA PHE A 329 4.41 -1.15 23.79
C PHE A 329 5.78 -0.74 23.24
N PRO A 330 6.70 -0.21 24.06
CA PRO A 330 7.98 0.20 23.54
C PRO A 330 8.63 -1.05 22.96
N ILE A 331 8.96 -1.02 21.67
CA ILE A 331 9.78 -2.07 21.08
C ILE A 331 11.00 -2.24 21.99
N GLU A 332 11.21 -3.45 22.46
CA GLU A 332 12.40 -3.76 23.25
C GLU A 332 13.59 -3.63 22.31
N THR A 333 14.29 -2.48 22.39
CA THR A 333 15.41 -2.16 21.49
C THR A 333 16.47 -3.27 21.47
N GLY A 334 16.68 -3.96 22.61
CA GLY A 334 17.54 -5.13 22.70
C GLY A 334 17.06 -6.35 21.89
N LYS A 335 15.75 -6.59 21.79
CA LYS A 335 15.19 -7.62 20.91
C LYS A 335 15.40 -7.27 19.44
N VAL A 336 15.14 -6.02 19.05
CA VAL A 336 15.37 -5.56 17.67
C VAL A 336 16.85 -5.65 17.30
N GLU A 337 17.77 -5.30 18.20
CA GLU A 337 19.20 -5.44 17.99
C GLU A 337 19.61 -6.92 17.80
N ALA A 338 19.07 -7.83 18.61
CA ALA A 338 19.30 -9.26 18.45
C ALA A 338 18.75 -9.80 17.11
N SER A 339 17.50 -9.44 16.75
CA SER A 339 16.87 -9.78 15.47
C SER A 339 17.68 -9.22 14.29
N PHE A 340 18.17 -7.98 14.39
CA PHE A 340 19.03 -7.34 13.38
C PHE A 340 20.30 -8.14 13.13
N HIS A 341 21.03 -8.51 14.19
CA HIS A 341 22.27 -9.29 14.04
C HIS A 341 22.00 -10.73 13.55
N SER A 342 20.92 -11.35 14.01
CA SER A 342 20.48 -12.68 13.55
C SER A 342 20.13 -12.68 12.06
N ALA A 343 19.32 -11.72 11.62
CA ALA A 343 18.96 -11.54 10.22
C ALA A 343 20.19 -11.27 9.35
N PHE A 344 21.10 -10.40 9.80
CA PHE A 344 22.34 -10.11 9.09
C PHE A 344 23.20 -11.36 8.91
N ALA A 345 23.38 -12.15 9.97
CA ALA A 345 24.15 -13.38 9.92
C ALA A 345 23.50 -14.43 8.99
N ARG A 346 22.17 -14.55 9.02
CA ARG A 346 21.40 -15.51 8.21
C ARG A 346 21.58 -15.28 6.71
N VAL A 347 21.57 -14.03 6.27
CA VAL A 347 21.59 -13.68 4.83
C VAL A 347 22.98 -13.30 4.32
N LYS A 348 24.01 -13.30 5.18
CA LYS A 348 25.38 -12.91 4.81
C LYS A 348 25.93 -13.69 3.61
N GLY A 349 25.51 -14.95 3.46
CA GLY A 349 25.92 -15.83 2.36
C GLY A 349 25.10 -15.72 1.07
N GLU A 350 24.03 -14.91 1.05
CA GLU A 350 23.17 -14.75 -0.14
C GLU A 350 23.90 -13.97 -1.24
N ASP A 351 24.36 -14.61 -2.30
CA ASP A 351 25.14 -14.00 -3.40
C ASP A 351 24.38 -13.91 -4.74
N GLY A 352 23.06 -14.02 -4.68
CA GLY A 352 22.17 -13.88 -5.82
C GLY A 352 22.14 -12.47 -6.42
N GLY A 353 21.75 -12.38 -7.70
CA GLY A 353 21.64 -11.13 -8.45
C GLY A 353 22.93 -10.72 -9.16
N ARG A 354 22.90 -9.54 -9.79
CA ARG A 354 24.03 -8.97 -10.53
C ARG A 354 24.20 -7.50 -10.21
N VAL A 355 25.43 -7.01 -10.32
CA VAL A 355 25.69 -5.58 -10.23
C VAL A 355 25.15 -4.89 -11.48
N ALA A 356 24.66 -3.66 -11.34
CA ALA A 356 24.20 -2.89 -12.48
C ALA A 356 25.34 -2.56 -13.45
N GLU A 357 25.17 -2.93 -14.72
CA GLU A 357 26.25 -2.88 -15.72
C GLU A 357 26.24 -1.63 -16.61
N TYR A 358 25.19 -0.80 -16.54
CA TYR A 358 25.00 0.33 -17.47
C TYR A 358 25.94 1.52 -17.21
N ALA A 359 26.54 1.58 -16.02
CA ALA A 359 27.49 2.63 -15.61
C ALA A 359 28.80 1.99 -15.13
N PRO A 360 29.97 2.42 -15.63
CA PRO A 360 31.27 1.89 -15.21
C PRO A 360 31.50 1.99 -13.70
N GLU A 361 31.02 3.06 -13.07
CA GLU A 361 31.13 3.27 -11.63
C GLU A 361 30.34 2.25 -10.80
N LEU A 362 29.19 1.77 -11.29
CA LEU A 362 28.42 0.72 -10.62
C LEU A 362 29.08 -0.64 -10.83
N LEU A 363 29.50 -0.93 -12.07
CA LEU A 363 30.15 -2.19 -12.44
C LEU A 363 31.48 -2.44 -11.68
N ALA A 364 32.20 -1.37 -11.32
CA ALA A 364 33.47 -1.45 -10.62
C ALA A 364 33.35 -1.76 -9.11
N VAL A 365 32.13 -1.77 -8.55
CA VAL A 365 31.89 -2.03 -7.13
C VAL A 365 32.12 -3.51 -6.81
N ASP A 366 32.74 -3.82 -5.66
CA ASP A 366 32.87 -5.21 -5.21
C ASP A 366 31.47 -5.79 -4.91
N PRO A 367 31.02 -6.83 -5.64
CA PRO A 367 29.66 -7.38 -5.48
C PRO A 367 29.43 -7.99 -4.10
N ARG A 368 30.48 -8.27 -3.32
CA ARG A 368 30.38 -8.92 -2.01
C ARG A 368 30.04 -7.95 -0.88
N LEU A 369 30.16 -6.64 -1.11
CA LEU A 369 29.91 -5.62 -0.10
C LEU A 369 28.52 -5.79 0.50
N PHE A 370 28.44 -5.75 1.82
CA PHE A 370 27.18 -5.84 2.54
C PHE A 370 27.23 -5.03 3.82
N GLU A 371 26.34 -4.04 3.89
CA GLU A 371 26.14 -3.21 5.08
C GLU A 371 24.65 -3.18 5.41
N ALA A 372 24.32 -3.27 6.70
CA ALA A 372 23.03 -2.86 7.22
C ALA A 372 23.24 -1.85 8.34
N SER A 373 22.37 -0.85 8.41
CA SER A 373 22.38 0.18 9.44
C SER A 373 20.94 0.51 9.87
N LEU A 374 20.71 0.68 11.16
CA LEU A 374 19.41 1.02 11.76
C LEU A 374 19.60 2.17 12.75
N CYS A 375 18.72 3.16 12.66
CA CYS A 375 18.69 4.33 13.55
C CYS A 375 17.33 4.40 14.24
N PHE A 376 17.29 4.22 15.56
CA PHE A 376 16.08 4.34 16.36
C PHE A 376 15.62 5.79 16.44
N VAL A 377 14.32 6.01 16.68
CA VAL A 377 13.78 7.37 16.94
C VAL A 377 14.35 8.00 18.21
N SER A 378 14.99 7.21 19.08
CA SER A 378 15.76 7.68 20.25
C SER A 378 17.15 8.23 19.90
N GLY A 379 17.60 8.06 18.65
CA GLY A 379 18.96 8.40 18.20
C GLY A 379 19.99 7.30 18.40
N LYS A 380 19.65 6.16 19.03
CA LYS A 380 20.54 4.98 19.08
C LYS A 380 20.73 4.43 17.66
N GLU A 381 21.97 4.07 17.32
CA GLU A 381 22.31 3.47 16.02
C GLU A 381 22.97 2.11 16.20
N ILE A 382 22.69 1.20 15.27
CA ILE A 382 23.35 -0.09 15.13
C ILE A 382 23.72 -0.30 13.66
N SER A 383 24.89 -0.88 13.40
CA SER A 383 25.37 -1.18 12.05
C SER A 383 26.12 -2.52 12.04
N ALA A 384 26.08 -3.21 10.91
CA ALA A 384 26.82 -4.44 10.66
C ALA A 384 27.37 -4.47 9.23
N GLY A 385 28.55 -5.08 9.05
CA GLY A 385 29.20 -5.20 7.75
C GLY A 385 30.08 -4.01 7.38
N ASP A 386 30.11 -3.66 6.10
CA ASP A 386 31.05 -2.70 5.50
C ASP A 386 30.67 -1.23 5.76
N SER A 387 30.50 -0.84 7.03
CA SER A 387 29.87 0.41 7.52
C SER A 387 30.46 1.74 7.07
N GLN A 388 31.63 1.73 6.44
CA GLN A 388 32.28 2.94 5.91
C GLN A 388 32.14 3.08 4.40
N THR A 389 31.51 2.11 3.75
CA THR A 389 31.31 2.10 2.30
C THR A 389 30.37 3.22 1.91
N THR A 390 30.82 4.05 0.97
CA THR A 390 29.94 5.04 0.34
C THR A 390 29.47 4.56 -1.01
N PHE A 391 28.23 4.86 -1.35
CA PHE A 391 27.61 4.51 -2.62
C PHE A 391 26.72 5.65 -3.15
N SER A 392 26.36 5.59 -4.42
CA SER A 392 25.40 6.53 -5.02
C SER A 392 23.98 6.21 -4.53
N LEU A 393 23.24 7.20 -4.05
CA LEU A 393 21.91 7.05 -3.47
C LEU A 393 20.84 6.64 -4.49
N GLN A 394 20.99 7.02 -5.76
CA GLN A 394 20.09 6.62 -6.85
C GLN A 394 18.61 6.90 -6.51
N ALA A 395 17.68 6.08 -6.98
CA ALA A 395 16.25 6.24 -6.73
C ALA A 395 15.83 6.18 -5.25
N ALA A 396 16.70 5.72 -4.34
CA ALA A 396 16.44 5.80 -2.89
C ALA A 396 16.39 7.27 -2.39
N ALA A 397 16.82 8.23 -3.20
CA ALA A 397 16.69 9.66 -2.97
C ALA A 397 15.23 10.17 -3.14
N ASN A 398 14.44 9.54 -4.02
CA ASN A 398 13.15 10.07 -4.47
C ASN A 398 12.18 10.43 -3.33
N PRO A 399 12.00 9.61 -2.27
CA PRO A 399 11.10 9.96 -1.16
C PRO A 399 11.52 11.23 -0.43
N PHE A 400 12.81 11.50 -0.34
CA PHE A 400 13.35 12.66 0.38
C PHE A 400 13.26 13.94 -0.45
N THR A 401 13.39 13.85 -1.77
CA THR A 401 13.11 15.01 -2.65
C THR A 401 11.62 15.27 -2.78
N TYR A 402 10.78 14.23 -2.74
CA TYR A 402 9.33 14.40 -2.59
C TYR A 402 8.99 15.13 -1.28
N ALA A 403 9.63 14.75 -0.17
CA ALA A 403 9.48 15.45 1.11
C ALA A 403 9.88 16.93 1.01
N LEU A 404 10.97 17.26 0.29
CA LEU A 404 11.37 18.65 0.04
C LEU A 404 10.32 19.42 -0.77
N ALA A 405 9.77 18.81 -1.82
CA ALA A 405 8.74 19.45 -2.63
C ALA A 405 7.46 19.72 -1.82
N LEU A 406 7.04 18.77 -0.99
CA LEU A 406 5.92 18.95 -0.05
C LEU A 406 6.20 20.06 0.96
N HIS A 407 7.38 20.06 1.57
CA HIS A 407 7.81 21.07 2.54
C HIS A 407 7.74 22.50 1.97
N ARG A 408 8.05 22.68 0.68
CA ARG A 408 8.08 23.99 0.03
C ARG A 408 6.75 24.44 -0.55
N HIS A 409 6.01 23.52 -1.16
CA HIS A 409 4.83 23.86 -1.99
C HIS A 409 3.51 23.36 -1.39
N GLY A 410 3.55 22.47 -0.40
CA GLY A 410 2.40 21.81 0.20
C GLY A 410 1.80 20.70 -0.66
N ILE A 411 0.93 19.88 -0.04
CA ILE A 411 0.32 18.68 -0.66
C ILE A 411 -0.43 19.04 -1.95
N LYS A 412 -1.25 20.10 -1.94
CA LYS A 412 -2.11 20.43 -3.08
C LYS A 412 -1.29 20.77 -4.34
N ALA A 413 -0.32 21.69 -4.23
CA ALA A 413 0.46 22.14 -5.37
C ALA A 413 1.36 21.03 -5.93
N VAL A 414 1.91 20.17 -5.08
CA VAL A 414 2.70 19.01 -5.53
C VAL A 414 1.81 18.02 -6.28
N HIS A 415 0.63 17.67 -5.73
CA HIS A 415 -0.25 16.68 -6.34
C HIS A 415 -1.08 17.19 -7.53
N GLU A 416 -1.05 18.50 -7.80
CA GLU A 416 -1.44 19.06 -9.10
C GLU A 416 -0.48 18.67 -10.23
N LYS A 417 0.73 18.20 -9.92
CA LYS A 417 1.75 17.80 -10.90
C LYS A 417 2.08 16.31 -10.91
N VAL A 418 1.82 15.60 -9.80
CA VAL A 418 2.13 14.17 -9.67
C VAL A 418 1.04 13.42 -8.88
N GLY A 419 0.69 12.21 -9.27
CA GLY A 419 -0.24 11.35 -8.54
C GLY A 419 0.37 10.72 -7.28
N VAL A 420 -0.34 9.73 -6.72
CA VAL A 420 0.10 8.89 -5.59
C VAL A 420 -0.08 7.40 -5.86
N ASP A 421 -0.59 7.04 -7.03
CA ASP A 421 -0.99 5.68 -7.36
C ASP A 421 0.19 4.85 -7.88
N PRO A 422 0.20 3.53 -7.64
CA PRO A 422 1.16 2.65 -8.30
C PRO A 422 0.94 2.68 -9.82
N SER A 423 2.03 2.61 -10.60
CA SER A 423 1.93 2.63 -12.05
C SER A 423 1.33 1.37 -12.64
N GLY A 424 1.38 0.24 -11.92
CA GLY A 424 0.91 -1.09 -12.40
C GLY A 424 1.62 -1.62 -13.65
N ASN A 425 2.66 -0.92 -14.10
CA ASN A 425 3.45 -1.21 -15.29
C ASN A 425 4.92 -1.33 -14.91
N ARG A 426 5.71 -1.95 -15.78
CA ARG A 426 7.12 -2.17 -15.55
C ARG A 426 7.88 -0.87 -15.33
N PHE A 427 8.85 -0.88 -14.45
CA PHE A 427 9.61 0.32 -14.08
C PHE A 427 10.39 0.95 -15.26
N ASP A 428 10.64 0.20 -16.33
CA ASP A 428 11.32 0.63 -17.56
C ASP A 428 10.39 1.23 -18.62
N GLU A 429 9.07 1.10 -18.46
CA GLU A 429 8.09 1.72 -19.35
C GLU A 429 7.92 3.23 -19.08
N ILE A 430 7.65 4.00 -20.13
CA ILE A 430 7.31 5.42 -20.00
C ILE A 430 5.79 5.53 -19.98
N VAL A 431 5.22 5.59 -18.77
CA VAL A 431 3.76 5.64 -18.58
C VAL A 431 3.39 6.87 -17.76
N PHE A 432 2.30 7.51 -18.18
CA PHE A 432 1.65 8.61 -17.50
C PHE A 432 0.18 8.24 -17.30
N ASP A 433 -0.45 8.87 -16.31
CA ASP A 433 -1.88 8.77 -16.14
C ASP A 433 -2.58 9.21 -17.45
N PRO A 434 -3.43 8.36 -18.06
CA PRO A 434 -4.05 8.66 -19.34
C PRO A 434 -5.05 9.82 -19.28
N GLU A 435 -5.67 10.05 -18.11
CA GLU A 435 -6.64 11.11 -17.87
C GLU A 435 -5.94 12.42 -17.52
N THR A 436 -5.05 12.38 -16.53
CA THR A 436 -4.44 13.59 -15.97
C THR A 436 -3.13 13.99 -16.64
N ARG A 437 -2.50 13.07 -17.41
CA ARG A 437 -1.16 13.21 -18.02
C ARG A 437 -0.03 13.44 -17.00
N ARG A 438 -0.30 13.30 -15.72
CA ARG A 438 0.68 13.40 -14.64
C ARG A 438 1.44 12.09 -14.50
N PRO A 439 2.66 12.09 -13.96
CA PRO A 439 3.28 10.87 -13.48
C PRO A 439 2.42 10.24 -12.39
N PHE A 440 2.36 8.91 -12.35
CA PHE A 440 1.54 8.17 -11.39
C PHE A 440 1.89 8.45 -9.93
N ASN A 441 3.18 8.59 -9.61
CA ASN A 441 3.66 8.86 -8.25
C ASN A 441 5.08 9.46 -8.28
N PRO A 442 5.51 10.14 -7.20
CA PRO A 442 6.83 10.80 -7.12
C PRO A 442 8.03 9.85 -7.07
N LEU A 443 7.82 8.54 -6.93
CA LEU A 443 8.92 7.56 -6.80
C LEU A 443 9.33 6.92 -8.13
N THR A 444 8.53 7.12 -9.19
CA THR A 444 8.92 6.84 -10.59
C THR A 444 9.96 7.85 -11.10
N ASN A 445 10.65 7.54 -12.20
CA ASN A 445 11.58 8.50 -12.82
C ASN A 445 10.88 9.79 -13.24
N ALA A 446 9.69 9.69 -13.84
CA ALA A 446 8.90 10.86 -14.24
C ALA A 446 8.51 11.70 -13.02
N GLY A 447 8.02 11.06 -11.96
CA GLY A 447 7.72 11.74 -10.70
C GLY A 447 8.93 12.41 -10.07
N ALA A 448 10.07 11.72 -10.03
CA ALA A 448 11.31 12.26 -9.44
C ALA A 448 11.88 13.44 -10.22
N ILE A 449 11.83 13.42 -11.56
CA ILE A 449 12.18 14.57 -12.40
C ILE A 449 11.22 15.74 -12.13
N THR A 450 9.92 15.47 -11.99
CA THR A 450 8.95 16.49 -11.57
C THR A 450 9.31 17.06 -10.19
N MET A 451 9.69 16.25 -9.20
CA MET A 451 10.11 16.75 -7.88
C MET A 451 11.38 17.60 -7.96
N CYS A 452 12.36 17.21 -8.79
CA CYS A 452 13.56 18.01 -9.02
C CYS A 452 13.24 19.37 -9.66
N SER A 453 12.23 19.44 -10.54
CA SER A 453 11.77 20.70 -11.13
C SER A 453 11.15 21.66 -10.12
N LEU A 454 10.71 21.16 -8.95
CA LEU A 454 10.11 21.94 -7.86
C LEU A 454 11.14 22.43 -6.84
N VAL A 455 12.42 22.08 -6.99
CA VAL A 455 13.48 22.56 -6.10
C VAL A 455 13.80 24.02 -6.42
N GLU A 456 13.68 24.87 -5.40
CA GLU A 456 13.87 26.31 -5.50
C GLU A 456 15.34 26.70 -5.75
N GLY A 457 15.54 27.73 -6.58
CA GLY A 457 16.82 28.35 -6.87
C GLY A 457 16.80 29.06 -8.23
N ASN A 458 17.44 30.24 -8.29
CA ASN A 458 17.50 31.07 -9.50
C ASN A 458 18.55 30.59 -10.50
N SER A 459 19.44 29.68 -10.09
CA SER A 459 20.45 29.06 -10.94
C SER A 459 20.60 27.57 -10.61
N ALA A 460 21.22 26.82 -11.53
CA ALA A 460 21.53 25.40 -11.30
C ALA A 460 22.37 25.19 -10.02
N SER A 461 23.32 26.09 -9.75
CA SER A 461 24.16 26.02 -8.53
C SER A 461 23.36 26.27 -7.25
N GLU A 462 22.39 27.18 -7.28
CA GLU A 462 21.53 27.44 -6.11
C GLU A 462 20.61 26.25 -5.84
N ARG A 463 20.00 25.68 -6.88
CA ARG A 463 19.15 24.49 -6.75
C ARG A 463 19.92 23.29 -6.19
N LEU A 464 21.13 23.05 -6.69
CA LEU A 464 22.01 22.01 -6.13
C LEU A 464 22.35 22.30 -4.67
N LYS A 465 22.67 23.54 -4.30
CA LYS A 465 22.95 23.91 -2.91
C LYS A 465 21.74 23.67 -2.01
N THR A 466 20.52 24.02 -2.45
CA THR A 466 19.27 23.73 -1.75
C THR A 466 19.12 22.23 -1.52
N LEU A 467 19.33 21.42 -2.56
CA LEU A 467 19.26 19.96 -2.49
C LEU A 467 20.29 19.41 -1.49
N LEU A 468 21.57 19.77 -1.61
CA LEU A 468 22.63 19.27 -0.73
C LEU A 468 22.37 19.65 0.74
N SER A 469 21.92 20.89 0.99
CA SER A 469 21.58 21.35 2.34
C SER A 469 20.43 20.54 2.95
N TRP A 470 19.44 20.17 2.13
CA TRP A 470 18.32 19.33 2.55
C TRP A 470 18.78 17.92 2.97
N TYR A 471 19.59 17.26 2.16
CA TYR A 471 20.10 15.93 2.50
C TYR A 471 21.05 15.96 3.70
N SER A 472 21.90 16.99 3.82
CA SER A 472 22.75 17.20 5.01
C SER A 472 21.91 17.36 6.28
N LEU A 473 20.83 18.13 6.21
CA LEU A 473 19.89 18.32 7.33
C LEU A 473 19.28 16.98 7.80
N LEU A 474 18.79 16.16 6.86
CA LEU A 474 18.13 14.90 7.19
C LEU A 474 19.11 13.82 7.71
N SER A 475 20.31 13.76 7.14
CA SER A 475 21.33 12.76 7.52
C SER A 475 22.14 13.13 8.76
N GLY A 476 22.12 14.40 9.16
CA GLY A 476 23.00 14.92 10.20
C GLY A 476 24.47 15.02 9.81
N ARG A 477 24.78 14.90 8.51
CA ARG A 477 26.15 14.97 8.00
C ARG A 477 26.47 16.39 7.56
N GLU A 478 27.65 16.88 7.93
CA GLU A 478 28.08 18.24 7.59
C GLU A 478 28.08 18.48 6.07
N GLU A 479 28.57 17.52 5.29
CA GLU A 479 28.67 17.64 3.84
C GLU A 479 28.30 16.33 3.13
N ILE A 480 27.25 16.39 2.31
CA ILE A 480 26.94 15.39 1.28
C ILE A 480 27.47 15.89 -0.05
N LYS A 481 28.07 14.99 -0.84
CA LYS A 481 28.73 15.31 -2.12
C LYS A 481 28.06 14.59 -3.27
N VAL A 482 28.17 15.18 -4.46
CA VAL A 482 27.82 14.53 -5.72
C VAL A 482 29.04 13.76 -6.21
N HIS A 483 28.86 12.48 -6.53
CA HIS A 483 29.89 11.69 -7.19
C HIS A 483 29.96 12.06 -8.69
N HIS A 484 30.93 12.91 -9.07
CA HIS A 484 31.00 13.46 -10.42
C HIS A 484 31.17 12.43 -11.56
N GLY A 485 31.82 11.29 -11.31
CA GLY A 485 31.90 10.18 -12.28
C GLY A 485 30.50 9.66 -12.61
N MET A 486 29.85 9.08 -11.61
CA MET A 486 28.45 8.69 -11.62
C MET A 486 27.50 9.74 -12.25
N ASN A 487 27.59 11.02 -11.88
CA ASN A 487 26.73 12.07 -12.48
C ASN A 487 26.94 12.18 -14.00
N ARG A 488 28.19 12.15 -14.46
CA ARG A 488 28.50 12.16 -15.90
C ARG A 488 27.99 10.91 -16.61
N SER A 489 28.13 9.74 -15.99
CA SER A 489 27.63 8.48 -16.53
C SER A 489 26.11 8.49 -16.66
N GLU A 490 25.39 8.83 -15.59
CA GLU A 490 23.93 8.98 -15.57
C GLU A 490 23.44 9.97 -16.64
N SER A 491 24.07 11.15 -16.70
CA SER A 491 23.74 12.15 -17.70
C SER A 491 24.02 11.66 -19.12
N ARG A 492 25.13 10.95 -19.37
CA ARG A 492 25.47 10.46 -20.72
C ARG A 492 24.50 9.39 -21.23
N VAL A 493 24.06 8.46 -20.37
CA VAL A 493 23.20 7.33 -20.78
C VAL A 493 21.70 7.60 -20.57
N GLY A 494 21.33 8.69 -19.91
CA GLY A 494 19.96 9.04 -19.53
C GLY A 494 18.97 9.43 -20.65
N ASN A 495 19.06 8.82 -21.84
CA ASN A 495 18.17 9.12 -22.98
C ASN A 495 16.69 8.90 -22.64
N ARG A 496 16.37 7.84 -21.88
CA ARG A 496 15.01 7.60 -21.39
C ARG A 496 14.50 8.74 -20.51
N ASN A 497 15.33 9.21 -19.58
CA ASN A 497 14.98 10.32 -18.69
C ASN A 497 14.80 11.62 -19.48
N ARG A 498 15.60 11.86 -20.53
CA ARG A 498 15.39 12.98 -21.46
C ARG A 498 14.04 12.91 -22.16
N ALA A 499 13.68 11.75 -22.70
CA ALA A 499 12.37 11.55 -23.34
C ALA A 499 11.22 11.83 -22.35
N ILE A 500 11.32 11.31 -21.12
CA ILE A 500 10.36 11.57 -20.04
C ILE A 500 10.25 13.07 -19.76
N ALA A 501 11.38 13.79 -19.62
CA ALA A 501 11.36 15.22 -19.32
C ALA A 501 10.75 16.07 -20.45
N TYR A 502 11.03 15.74 -21.71
CA TYR A 502 10.36 16.41 -22.83
C TYR A 502 8.86 16.14 -22.88
N LEU A 503 8.41 14.92 -22.55
CA LEU A 503 6.99 14.61 -22.41
C LEU A 503 6.35 15.38 -21.26
N LEU A 504 7.01 15.45 -20.09
CA LEU A 504 6.58 16.26 -18.95
C LEU A 504 6.42 17.74 -19.35
N ARG A 505 7.33 18.29 -20.15
CA ARG A 505 7.22 19.65 -20.67
C ARG A 505 6.07 19.79 -21.65
N ASN A 506 5.88 18.83 -22.55
CA ASN A 506 4.75 18.82 -23.47
C ASN A 506 3.39 18.80 -22.73
N PHE A 507 3.31 18.10 -21.60
CA PHE A 507 2.12 18.08 -20.74
C PHE A 507 2.00 19.30 -19.80
N GLY A 508 2.93 20.26 -19.86
CA GLY A 508 2.91 21.45 -19.02
C GLY A 508 3.20 21.18 -17.53
N ILE A 509 3.78 20.02 -17.20
CA ILE A 509 4.11 19.65 -15.82
C ILE A 509 5.41 20.34 -15.35
N ILE A 510 6.40 20.40 -16.24
CA ILE A 510 7.68 21.08 -16.02
C ILE A 510 7.93 22.11 -17.11
N GLU A 511 8.70 23.15 -16.78
CA GLU A 511 9.04 24.21 -17.74
C GLU A 511 10.47 24.05 -18.27
N ASP A 512 11.46 24.01 -17.38
CA ASP A 512 12.88 23.87 -17.69
C ASP A 512 13.33 22.41 -17.60
N VAL A 513 13.42 21.77 -18.77
CA VAL A 513 13.83 20.36 -18.93
C VAL A 513 15.27 20.13 -18.48
N GLU A 514 16.20 20.97 -18.92
CA GLU A 514 17.63 20.75 -18.66
C GLU A 514 17.97 20.97 -17.19
N ALA A 515 17.40 22.02 -16.57
CA ALA A 515 17.62 22.26 -15.15
C ALA A 515 17.02 21.16 -14.27
N ALA A 516 15.84 20.62 -14.63
CA ALA A 516 15.23 19.52 -13.89
C ALA A 516 16.03 18.22 -14.04
N LEU A 517 16.49 17.91 -15.25
CA LEU A 517 17.29 16.72 -15.54
C LEU A 517 18.66 16.75 -14.88
N GLU A 518 19.38 17.88 -14.98
CA GLU A 518 20.71 17.99 -14.37
C GLU A 518 20.62 17.81 -12.85
N LEU A 519 19.64 18.44 -12.20
CA LEU A 519 19.45 18.26 -10.76
C LEU A 519 19.04 16.82 -10.40
N TYR A 520 18.23 16.16 -11.24
CA TYR A 520 17.86 14.76 -11.07
C TYR A 520 19.07 13.82 -11.17
N PHE A 521 19.97 14.01 -12.15
CA PHE A 521 21.19 13.22 -12.24
C PHE A 521 22.13 13.47 -11.05
N GLN A 522 22.25 14.72 -10.61
CA GLN A 522 23.02 15.08 -9.41
C GLN A 522 22.44 14.44 -8.14
N GLN A 523 21.12 14.40 -8.00
CA GLN A 523 20.43 13.71 -6.92
C GLN A 523 20.75 12.19 -6.92
N CYS A 524 20.67 11.54 -8.08
CA CYS A 524 20.95 10.11 -8.17
C CYS A 524 22.42 9.79 -7.83
N ALA A 525 23.32 10.72 -8.13
CA ALA A 525 24.75 10.62 -7.87
C ALA A 525 25.17 11.08 -6.45
N LEU A 526 24.26 11.40 -5.53
CA LEU A 526 24.61 11.74 -4.16
C LEU A 526 25.33 10.58 -3.46
N GLN A 527 26.47 10.87 -2.85
CA GLN A 527 27.32 9.88 -2.18
C GLN A 527 26.98 9.79 -0.69
N ILE A 528 26.54 8.61 -0.25
CA ILE A 528 26.01 8.38 1.10
C ILE A 528 26.50 7.04 1.69
N ARG A 529 26.42 6.86 3.01
CA ARG A 529 26.59 5.55 3.69
C ARG A 529 25.23 4.97 4.10
N ALA A 530 25.14 3.67 4.40
CA ALA A 530 23.86 3.14 4.88
C ALA A 530 23.46 3.77 6.23
N SER A 531 24.42 4.10 7.10
CA SER A 531 24.14 4.84 8.34
C SER A 531 23.45 6.20 8.11
N ASP A 532 23.92 6.96 7.11
CA ASP A 532 23.37 8.28 6.78
C ASP A 532 21.93 8.13 6.25
N LEU A 533 21.68 7.10 5.43
CA LEU A 533 20.35 6.80 4.89
C LEU A 533 19.38 6.28 5.97
N ALA A 534 19.86 5.47 6.93
CA ALA A 534 19.08 5.01 8.08
C ALA A 534 18.66 6.19 8.98
N ARG A 535 19.54 7.19 9.17
CA ARG A 535 19.20 8.44 9.88
C ARG A 535 18.10 9.23 9.17
N MET A 536 18.20 9.38 7.85
CA MET A 536 17.17 10.05 7.06
C MET A 536 15.83 9.34 7.17
N ALA A 537 15.83 8.00 7.12
CA ALA A 537 14.65 7.18 7.36
C ALA A 537 14.10 7.33 8.79
N ALA A 538 14.98 7.49 9.79
CA ALA A 538 14.60 7.71 11.17
C ALA A 538 13.95 9.08 11.37
N VAL A 539 14.29 10.10 10.57
CA VAL A 539 13.54 11.37 10.54
C VAL A 539 12.09 11.12 10.12
N LEU A 540 11.85 10.30 9.09
CA LEU A 540 10.50 9.94 8.67
C LEU A 540 9.78 9.10 9.74
N ALA A 541 10.47 8.13 10.34
CA ALA A 541 9.95 7.31 11.45
C ALA A 541 9.54 8.19 12.65
N ASN A 542 10.33 9.24 12.91
CA ASN A 542 10.15 10.17 14.02
C ASN A 542 9.36 11.43 13.61
N ARG A 543 8.40 11.28 12.68
CA ARG A 543 7.42 12.33 12.35
C ARG A 543 8.04 13.63 11.86
N GLY A 544 9.13 13.51 11.11
CA GLY A 544 9.86 14.64 10.56
C GLY A 544 10.83 15.29 11.54
N VAL A 545 10.95 14.78 12.78
CA VAL A 545 11.90 15.28 13.78
C VAL A 545 13.19 14.48 13.72
N CYS A 546 14.30 15.17 13.56
CA CYS A 546 15.63 14.56 13.57
C CYS A 546 15.96 13.94 14.94
N PRO A 547 16.18 12.62 15.05
CA PRO A 547 16.38 11.94 16.35
C PRO A 547 17.58 12.44 17.17
N PHE A 548 18.64 12.90 16.51
CA PHE A 548 19.90 13.30 17.15
C PHE A 548 20.06 14.81 17.33
N SER A 549 19.30 15.64 16.62
CA SER A 549 19.32 17.10 16.77
C SER A 549 18.07 17.68 17.43
N GLY A 550 16.97 16.93 17.47
CA GLY A 550 15.65 17.39 17.93
C GLY A 550 14.99 18.41 17.02
N ARG A 551 15.60 18.77 15.88
CA ARG A 551 15.05 19.75 14.93
C ARG A 551 13.91 19.13 14.13
N VAL A 552 12.86 19.90 13.90
CA VAL A 552 11.83 19.57 12.91
C VAL A 552 12.44 19.81 11.52
N CYS A 553 12.61 18.74 10.75
CA CYS A 553 13.13 18.78 9.38
C CYS A 553 12.01 18.75 8.33
N ILE A 554 10.93 18.01 8.61
CA ILE A 554 9.75 17.87 7.74
C ILE A 554 8.52 18.07 8.62
N GLU A 555 7.52 18.80 8.15
CA GLU A 555 6.26 18.94 8.87
C GLU A 555 5.53 17.59 8.96
N GLU A 556 4.97 17.32 10.13
CA GLU A 556 4.29 16.06 10.44
C GLU A 556 3.14 15.75 9.46
N GLU A 557 2.47 16.77 8.92
CA GLU A 557 1.35 16.59 7.98
C GLU A 557 1.77 15.92 6.66
N TYR A 558 3.03 16.05 6.26
CA TYR A 558 3.58 15.47 5.03
C TYR A 558 4.05 14.03 5.20
N ILE A 559 4.37 13.62 6.43
CA ILE A 559 4.93 12.30 6.74
C ILE A 559 3.99 11.18 6.30
N LYS A 560 2.67 11.33 6.50
CA LYS A 560 1.70 10.32 6.09
C LYS A 560 1.76 10.07 4.58
N SER A 561 1.83 11.14 3.78
CA SER A 561 1.86 11.07 2.32
C SER A 561 3.14 10.42 1.82
N ILE A 562 4.28 10.81 2.40
CA ILE A 562 5.60 10.23 2.07
C ILE A 562 5.61 8.72 2.37
N LEU A 563 5.18 8.33 3.57
CA LEU A 563 5.20 6.92 3.99
C LEU A 563 4.19 6.08 3.22
N THR A 564 3.00 6.60 2.90
CA THR A 564 2.06 5.88 2.05
C THR A 564 2.66 5.60 0.68
N VAL A 565 3.20 6.63 0.02
CA VAL A 565 3.74 6.45 -1.34
C VAL A 565 4.96 5.52 -1.32
N MET A 566 5.79 5.56 -0.28
CA MET A 566 6.87 4.58 -0.09
C MET A 566 6.32 3.16 0.10
N TYR A 567 5.21 2.99 0.81
CA TYR A 567 4.59 1.69 1.06
C TYR A 567 3.98 1.09 -0.23
N THR A 568 3.33 1.90 -1.06
CA THR A 568 2.61 1.42 -2.25
C THR A 568 3.43 1.42 -3.53
N CYS A 569 4.48 2.23 -3.63
CA CYS A 569 5.20 2.50 -4.89
C CYS A 569 6.73 2.38 -4.79
N GLY A 570 7.27 2.00 -3.63
CA GLY A 570 8.69 2.16 -3.33
C GLY A 570 9.66 1.15 -3.94
N MET A 571 9.18 -0.07 -4.22
CA MET A 571 10.01 -1.22 -4.56
C MET A 571 9.83 -1.66 -6.01
N HIS A 572 9.68 -0.69 -6.91
CA HIS A 572 9.48 -0.92 -8.34
C HIS A 572 8.26 -1.84 -8.57
N ASP A 573 8.38 -2.80 -9.48
CA ASP A 573 7.34 -3.76 -9.86
C ASP A 573 7.01 -4.77 -8.75
N SER A 574 7.78 -4.77 -7.66
CA SER A 574 7.63 -5.68 -6.51
C SER A 574 7.03 -5.00 -5.27
N SER A 575 6.43 -3.81 -5.44
CA SER A 575 5.93 -3.02 -4.30
C SER A 575 4.82 -3.75 -3.53
N GLY A 576 3.93 -4.47 -4.21
CA GLY A 576 2.90 -5.28 -3.57
C GLY A 576 3.47 -6.47 -2.80
N ALA A 577 4.36 -7.26 -3.43
CA ALA A 577 5.03 -8.40 -2.80
C ALA A 577 5.92 -7.97 -1.63
N PHE A 578 6.62 -6.85 -1.75
CA PHE A 578 7.42 -6.32 -0.67
C PHE A 578 6.55 -5.86 0.50
N ALA A 579 5.44 -5.16 0.24
CA ALA A 579 4.47 -4.82 1.28
C ALA A 579 3.92 -6.09 1.95
N PHE A 580 3.64 -7.14 1.17
CA PHE A 580 3.10 -8.42 1.65
C PHE A 580 4.07 -9.18 2.56
N HIS A 581 5.36 -9.24 2.19
CA HIS A 581 6.36 -10.01 2.94
C HIS A 581 7.05 -9.21 4.05
N VAL A 582 7.32 -7.92 3.83
CA VAL A 582 8.10 -7.08 4.75
C VAL A 582 7.21 -6.06 5.47
N GLY A 583 6.33 -5.38 4.73
CA GLY A 583 5.34 -4.47 5.32
C GLY A 583 5.89 -3.14 5.85
N LEU A 584 7.10 -2.75 5.48
CA LEU A 584 7.68 -1.43 5.79
C LEU A 584 7.59 -0.49 4.57
N PRO A 585 7.17 0.78 4.74
CA PRO A 585 7.42 1.84 3.76
C PRO A 585 8.90 1.86 3.37
N SER A 586 9.20 1.60 2.09
CA SER A 586 10.57 1.40 1.64
C SER A 586 10.86 2.04 0.29
N LYS A 587 12.13 2.16 -0.08
CA LYS A 587 12.54 2.53 -1.44
C LYS A 587 13.86 1.86 -1.80
N SER A 588 13.90 1.26 -2.98
CA SER A 588 15.13 0.68 -3.56
C SER A 588 15.87 1.66 -4.46
N GLY A 589 17.19 1.51 -4.55
CA GLY A 589 18.06 2.15 -5.52
C GLY A 589 18.90 1.11 -6.27
N ILE A 590 19.07 1.31 -7.59
CA ILE A 590 19.77 0.39 -8.49
C ILE A 590 21.26 0.16 -8.13
N SER A 591 21.82 1.01 -7.28
CA SER A 591 23.15 0.82 -6.68
C SER A 591 23.23 -0.35 -5.70
N GLY A 592 22.09 -0.94 -5.33
CA GLY A 592 21.99 -2.00 -4.33
C GLY A 592 21.59 -1.51 -2.94
N CYS A 593 21.16 -0.26 -2.80
CA CYS A 593 20.65 0.24 -1.52
C CYS A 593 19.13 0.05 -1.39
N VAL A 594 18.68 -0.24 -0.17
CA VAL A 594 17.26 -0.28 0.20
C VAL A 594 17.09 0.49 1.50
N VAL A 595 16.19 1.46 1.52
CA VAL A 595 15.78 2.18 2.73
C VAL A 595 14.40 1.71 3.17
N GLY A 596 14.20 1.54 4.48
CA GLY A 596 12.92 1.18 5.08
C GLY A 596 12.63 2.03 6.31
N VAL A 597 11.35 2.23 6.61
CA VAL A 597 10.88 3.02 7.75
C VAL A 597 9.94 2.18 8.60
N SER A 598 10.22 2.04 9.90
CA SER A 598 9.23 1.58 10.89
C SER A 598 8.70 2.79 11.67
N PRO A 599 7.47 3.27 11.36
CA PRO A 599 6.92 4.49 11.94
C PRO A 599 6.86 4.45 13.47
N GLY A 600 7.45 5.44 14.13
CA GLY A 600 7.53 5.53 15.59
C GLY A 600 8.64 4.69 16.24
N GLU A 601 9.41 3.93 15.47
CA GLU A 601 10.38 2.97 16.02
C GLU A 601 11.81 3.23 15.51
N PHE A 602 12.03 3.10 14.20
CA PHE A 602 13.36 3.25 13.60
C PHE A 602 13.33 3.46 12.08
N GLY A 603 14.40 4.05 11.55
CA GLY A 603 14.76 3.97 10.14
C GLY A 603 15.82 2.89 9.91
N ILE A 604 15.77 2.21 8.77
CA ILE A 604 16.73 1.16 8.41
C ILE A 604 17.21 1.37 6.98
N ALA A 605 18.48 1.04 6.73
CA ALA A 605 19.05 1.06 5.40
C ALA A 605 20.00 -0.12 5.23
N VAL A 606 20.01 -0.68 4.02
CA VAL A 606 20.86 -1.79 3.64
C VAL A 606 21.55 -1.43 2.34
N TYR A 607 22.79 -1.87 2.18
CA TYR A 607 23.55 -1.76 0.95
C TYR A 607 24.14 -3.12 0.59
N SER A 608 23.76 -3.66 -0.57
CA SER A 608 24.37 -4.81 -1.20
C SER A 608 24.24 -4.67 -2.72
N PRO A 609 25.35 -4.51 -3.47
CA PRO A 609 25.35 -4.07 -4.88
C PRO A 609 24.59 -4.98 -5.85
N GLN A 610 24.48 -6.27 -5.54
CA GLN A 610 23.80 -7.24 -6.40
C GLN A 610 22.28 -7.04 -6.33
N VAL A 611 21.70 -6.71 -7.48
CA VAL A 611 20.26 -6.48 -7.66
C VAL A 611 19.60 -7.59 -8.48
N ASP A 612 18.30 -7.75 -8.31
CA ASP A 612 17.44 -8.59 -9.13
C ASP A 612 17.09 -7.93 -10.48
N THR A 613 16.23 -8.58 -11.25
CA THR A 613 15.75 -8.08 -12.55
C THR A 613 14.89 -6.82 -12.45
N PHE A 614 14.40 -6.46 -11.25
CA PHE A 614 13.60 -5.27 -11.00
C PHE A 614 14.44 -4.11 -10.44
N GLY A 615 15.74 -4.33 -10.24
CA GLY A 615 16.66 -3.32 -9.72
C GLY A 615 16.65 -3.19 -8.20
N SER A 616 16.17 -4.21 -7.49
CA SER A 616 16.18 -4.28 -6.03
C SER A 616 17.29 -5.18 -5.49
N SER A 617 17.93 -4.77 -4.41
CA SER A 617 19.03 -5.53 -3.79
C SER A 617 18.52 -6.88 -3.30
N VAL A 618 19.06 -7.98 -3.83
CA VAL A 618 18.63 -9.35 -3.47
C VAL A 618 18.87 -9.61 -1.99
N ARG A 619 20.11 -9.42 -1.54
CA ARG A 619 20.50 -9.58 -0.13
C ARG A 619 19.82 -8.55 0.77
N GLY A 620 19.61 -7.33 0.27
CA GLY A 620 18.93 -6.27 1.02
C GLY A 620 17.47 -6.59 1.32
N VAL A 621 16.73 -7.08 0.34
CA VAL A 621 15.34 -7.53 0.53
C VAL A 621 15.28 -8.77 1.42
N ALA A 622 16.18 -9.74 1.23
CA ALA A 622 16.27 -10.93 2.07
C ALA A 622 16.54 -10.58 3.54
N PHE A 623 17.44 -9.63 3.79
CA PHE A 623 17.73 -9.12 5.14
C PHE A 623 16.48 -8.53 5.80
N LEU A 624 15.76 -7.64 5.11
CA LEU A 624 14.55 -7.02 5.67
C LEU A 624 13.45 -8.04 5.94
N LYS A 625 13.28 -9.04 5.06
CA LYS A 625 12.36 -10.17 5.31
C LYS A 625 12.77 -10.97 6.55
N ALA A 626 14.04 -11.34 6.65
CA ALA A 626 14.56 -12.09 7.79
C ALA A 626 14.42 -11.33 9.12
N LEU A 627 14.57 -9.99 9.11
CA LEU A 627 14.38 -9.13 10.26
C LEU A 627 12.93 -9.08 10.74
N ILE A 628 11.96 -9.04 9.81
CA ILE A 628 10.54 -8.97 10.15
C ILE A 628 9.99 -10.33 10.60
N ASP A 629 10.55 -11.42 10.11
CA ASP A 629 10.16 -12.78 10.48
C ASP A 629 10.75 -13.25 11.83
N SER A 630 11.76 -12.55 12.36
CA SER A 630 12.47 -12.87 13.62
C SER A 630 12.00 -12.07 14.82
#